data_AF-A0A642V6W3-F1
#
_entry.id   AF-A0A642V6W3-F1
#
_cell.length_a   1.000
_cell.length_b   1.000
_cell.length_c   1.000
_cell.angle_alpha   90.00
_cell.angle_beta   90.00
_cell.angle_gamma   90.00
#
_symmetry.space_group_name_H-M   'P 1'
#
loop_
_entity.id
_entity.type
_entity.pdbx_description
1 polymer ?
#
loop_
_entity_poly.entity_id
_entity_poly.type
_entity_poly.pdbx_seq_one_letter_code
_entity_poly.pdbx_strand_id
1 'polypeptide(L)'
;MKATGLILSTGVTVTHVSTLHDQISNTLSTSLGKWGFEYKLYRQNPASSGEEAKEPTFLYALHFAHYPGETFCLTNGTGSVLQGDFDAMLNTKLQSLWLHRQTIKGEGNAYELNGGEIVLRVGNIFLQGTFKGLLVEVEYNSNDDESLDPESIINKMNETLAQFNLAIPPTAKLGFSKLDTAWRYVDTINR
;
A
#
# COMPACT_ATOMS: atom_id res chain seq x y z
N MET A 1 3.57 -11.52 -15.74
CA MET A 1 3.95 -11.40 -14.30
C MET A 1 3.52 -10.04 -13.75
N LYS A 2 3.08 -9.93 -12.48
CA LYS A 2 2.79 -8.64 -11.82
C LYS A 2 3.83 -8.31 -10.76
N ALA A 3 4.30 -7.07 -10.72
CA ALA A 3 5.23 -6.59 -9.71
C ALA A 3 4.79 -5.21 -9.20
N THR A 4 4.79 -5.00 -7.89
CA THR A 4 4.31 -3.76 -7.26
C THR A 4 5.40 -3.13 -6.42
N GLY A 5 5.70 -1.86 -6.72
CA GLY A 5 6.59 -0.99 -5.94
C GLY A 5 5.79 0.10 -5.21
N LEU A 6 6.35 0.59 -4.11
CA LEU A 6 5.75 1.65 -3.29
C LEU A 6 6.76 2.75 -2.99
N ILE A 7 6.30 4.00 -3.10
CA ILE A 7 7.05 5.21 -2.80
C ILE A 7 6.24 6.00 -1.77
N LEU A 8 6.89 6.34 -0.66
CA LEU A 8 6.34 7.25 0.34
C LEU A 8 7.16 8.53 0.36
N SER A 9 6.50 9.65 0.12
CA SER A 9 7.10 10.98 0.23
C SER A 9 6.51 11.71 1.44
N THR A 10 7.29 11.78 2.51
CA THR A 10 6.96 12.55 3.72
C THR A 10 7.46 13.98 3.59
N GLY A 11 6.70 14.97 4.08
CA GLY A 11 7.11 16.38 4.04
C GLY A 11 6.72 17.14 2.77
N VAL A 12 6.01 16.50 1.85
CA VAL A 12 5.31 17.18 0.75
C VAL A 12 4.06 17.88 1.29
N THR A 13 3.49 18.82 0.53
CA THR A 13 2.19 19.44 0.84
C THR A 13 1.04 18.71 0.13
N VAL A 14 -0.20 18.90 0.60
CA VAL A 14 -1.41 18.31 -0.02
C VAL A 14 -1.53 18.67 -1.52
N THR A 15 -1.03 19.85 -1.91
CA THR A 15 -1.06 20.33 -3.30
C THR A 15 -0.10 19.59 -4.22
N HIS A 16 0.88 18.84 -3.69
CA HIS A 16 1.77 18.04 -4.54
C HIS A 16 1.01 16.93 -5.29
N VAL A 17 -0.06 16.40 -4.68
CA VAL A 17 -0.89 15.38 -5.33
C VAL A 17 -1.69 15.96 -6.48
N SER A 18 -2.21 17.18 -6.35
CA SER A 18 -2.88 17.84 -7.47
C SER A 18 -1.90 18.15 -8.61
N THR A 19 -0.69 18.63 -8.31
CA THR A 19 0.30 18.88 -9.37
C THR A 19 0.73 17.60 -10.07
N LEU A 20 0.90 16.51 -9.32
CA LEU A 20 1.25 15.20 -9.88
C LEU A 20 0.08 14.60 -10.68
N HIS A 21 -1.15 14.75 -10.20
CA HIS A 21 -2.38 14.40 -10.92
C HIS A 21 -2.43 15.11 -12.28
N ASP A 22 -2.19 16.41 -12.30
CA ASP A 22 -2.20 17.21 -13.53
C ASP A 22 -1.09 16.76 -14.48
N GLN A 23 0.12 16.51 -13.97
CA GLN A 23 1.24 16.00 -14.77
C GLN A 23 0.91 14.65 -15.42
N ILE A 24 0.39 13.69 -14.66
CA ILE A 24 0.04 12.36 -15.18
C ILE A 24 -1.12 12.46 -16.17
N SER A 25 -2.15 13.25 -15.86
CA SER A 25 -3.33 13.40 -16.73
C SER A 25 -3.01 14.08 -18.06
N ASN A 26 -1.93 14.88 -18.12
CA ASN A 26 -1.45 15.51 -19.36
C ASN A 26 -0.55 14.59 -20.21
N THR A 27 -0.16 13.41 -19.70
CA THR A 27 0.49 12.38 -20.51
C THR A 27 -0.55 11.51 -21.22
N LEU A 28 -0.12 10.60 -22.12
CA LEU A 28 -1.00 9.59 -22.76
C LEU A 28 -1.44 8.52 -21.75
N SER A 29 -2.03 8.95 -20.63
CA SER A 29 -2.52 8.09 -19.56
C SER A 29 -4.04 7.87 -19.68
N THR A 30 -4.48 6.70 -19.27
CA THR A 30 -5.91 6.41 -19.12
C THR A 30 -6.26 6.46 -17.64
N SER A 31 -7.21 7.30 -17.24
CA SER A 31 -7.65 7.35 -15.85
C SER A 31 -8.50 6.12 -15.51
N LEU A 32 -8.11 5.40 -14.47
CA LEU A 32 -8.83 4.24 -13.93
C LEU A 32 -9.83 4.64 -12.82
N GLY A 33 -9.89 5.94 -12.50
CA GLY A 33 -10.79 6.50 -11.50
C GLY A 33 -10.21 6.57 -10.09
N LYS A 34 -11.10 6.61 -9.10
CA LYS A 34 -10.74 6.79 -7.68
C LYS A 34 -10.01 5.57 -7.15
N TRP A 35 -8.99 5.83 -6.35
CA TRP A 35 -8.22 4.83 -5.65
C TRP A 35 -8.11 5.18 -4.17
N GLY A 36 -8.02 4.16 -3.33
CA GLY A 36 -7.74 4.35 -1.93
C GLY A 36 -7.42 3.04 -1.21
N PHE A 37 -6.94 3.19 0.02
CA PHE A 37 -6.70 2.09 0.94
C PHE A 37 -6.97 2.53 2.37
N GLU A 38 -7.23 1.57 3.24
CA GLU A 38 -7.32 1.77 4.69
C GLU A 38 -6.36 0.80 5.37
N TYR A 39 -5.47 1.33 6.21
CA TYR A 39 -4.53 0.58 7.03
C TYR A 39 -4.89 0.78 8.49
N LYS A 40 -5.12 -0.30 9.22
CA LYS A 40 -5.41 -0.30 10.65
C LYS A 40 -4.32 -1.06 11.41
N LEU A 41 -3.78 -0.42 12.43
CA LEU A 41 -2.84 -1.01 13.37
C LEU A 41 -3.55 -1.42 14.64
N TYR A 42 -3.43 -2.68 15.00
CA TYR A 42 -3.87 -3.24 16.26
C TYR A 42 -2.66 -3.71 17.05
N ARG A 43 -2.67 -3.47 18.36
CA ARG A 43 -1.69 -4.03 19.30
C ARG A 43 -2.38 -5.10 20.12
N GLN A 44 -1.72 -6.23 20.33
CA GLN A 44 -2.22 -7.26 21.24
C GLN A 44 -2.46 -6.65 22.63
N ASN A 45 -3.60 -6.99 23.23
CA ASN A 45 -3.92 -6.52 24.57
C ASN A 45 -2.99 -7.19 25.59
N PRO A 46 -2.20 -6.43 26.37
CA PRO A 46 -1.33 -6.99 27.40
C PRO A 46 -2.09 -7.82 28.44
N ALA A 47 -3.36 -7.50 28.70
CA ALA A 47 -4.19 -8.27 29.63
C ALA A 47 -4.60 -9.66 29.10
N SER A 48 -4.39 -9.92 27.81
CA SER A 48 -4.68 -11.20 27.15
C SER A 48 -3.43 -12.00 26.79
N SER A 49 -2.26 -11.37 26.79
CA SER A 49 -0.99 -12.07 26.71
C SER A 49 -0.65 -12.64 28.09
N GLY A 50 -0.39 -13.95 28.18
CA GLY A 50 0.15 -14.53 29.40
C GLY A 50 1.50 -13.91 29.79
N GLU A 51 2.02 -14.26 30.96
CA GLU A 51 3.24 -13.69 31.57
C GLU A 51 4.53 -13.81 30.72
N GLU A 52 4.48 -14.49 29.57
CA GLU A 52 5.63 -14.77 28.70
C GLU A 52 5.78 -13.87 27.46
N ALA A 53 4.91 -12.87 27.22
CA ALA A 53 5.04 -12.01 26.04
C ALA A 53 6.23 -11.04 26.14
N LYS A 54 7.38 -11.46 25.59
CA LYS A 54 8.64 -10.68 25.59
C LYS A 54 8.60 -9.42 24.71
N GLU A 55 7.72 -9.36 23.70
CA GLU A 55 7.62 -8.22 22.79
C GLU A 55 6.17 -7.89 22.39
N PRO A 56 5.84 -6.61 22.12
CA PRO A 56 4.50 -6.23 21.69
C PRO A 56 4.18 -6.79 20.30
N THR A 57 3.18 -7.67 20.22
CA THR A 57 2.68 -8.19 18.94
C THR A 57 1.73 -7.18 18.30
N PHE A 58 1.92 -6.94 17.01
CA PHE A 58 1.06 -6.10 16.19
C PHE A 58 0.31 -6.91 15.14
N LEU A 59 -0.92 -6.48 14.86
CA LEU A 59 -1.74 -6.96 13.76
C LEU A 59 -2.02 -5.77 12.85
N TYR A 60 -1.68 -5.94 11.58
CA TYR A 60 -1.95 -4.98 10.52
C TYR A 60 -3.13 -5.49 9.70
N ALA A 61 -4.18 -4.67 9.58
CA ALA A 61 -5.32 -4.96 8.72
C ALA A 61 -5.36 -3.93 7.58
N LEU A 62 -5.24 -4.38 6.34
CA LEU A 62 -5.28 -3.53 5.16
C LEU A 62 -6.51 -3.85 4.29
N HIS A 63 -7.11 -2.79 3.78
CA HIS A 63 -8.20 -2.83 2.82
C HIS A 63 -7.81 -2.01 1.60
N PHE A 64 -7.96 -2.58 0.41
CA PHE A 64 -7.65 -1.90 -0.84
C PHE A 64 -8.91 -1.71 -1.66
N ALA A 65 -9.11 -0.52 -2.23
CA ALA A 65 -10.29 -0.23 -3.05
C ALA A 65 -10.42 -1.17 -4.27
N HIS A 66 -9.30 -1.68 -4.77
CA HIS A 66 -9.26 -2.60 -5.92
C HIS A 66 -9.45 -4.08 -5.53
N TYR A 67 -9.57 -4.39 -4.24
CA TYR A 67 -9.94 -5.72 -3.72
C TYR A 67 -11.14 -5.61 -2.75
N PRO A 68 -12.34 -5.28 -3.27
CA PRO A 68 -13.50 -5.07 -2.42
C PRO A 68 -13.89 -6.35 -1.67
N GLY A 69 -14.07 -6.24 -0.35
CA GLY A 69 -14.46 -7.35 0.52
C GLY A 69 -13.32 -8.30 0.92
N GLU A 70 -12.08 -8.03 0.48
CA GLU A 70 -10.87 -8.71 0.97
C GLU A 70 -10.20 -7.85 2.06
N THR A 71 -9.86 -8.48 3.18
CA THR A 71 -9.06 -7.88 4.25
C THR A 71 -7.73 -8.61 4.36
N PHE A 72 -6.63 -7.86 4.26
CA PHE A 72 -5.28 -8.39 4.39
C PHE A 72 -4.83 -8.27 5.83
N CYS A 73 -4.70 -9.40 6.53
CA CYS A 73 -4.28 -9.47 7.92
C CYS A 73 -2.84 -9.96 8.00
N LEU A 74 -1.95 -9.13 8.54
CA LEU A 74 -0.52 -9.41 8.64
C LEU A 74 -0.09 -9.34 10.11
N THR A 75 0.62 -10.35 10.59
CA THR A 75 1.18 -10.39 11.95
C THR A 75 2.35 -11.36 12.02
N ASN A 76 3.41 -11.01 12.77
CA ASN A 76 4.56 -11.88 13.05
C ASN A 76 5.15 -12.58 11.79
N GLY A 77 5.29 -11.85 10.68
CA GLY A 77 5.81 -12.38 9.42
C GLY A 77 4.85 -13.29 8.65
N THR A 78 3.67 -13.56 9.17
CA THR A 78 2.60 -14.33 8.51
C THR A 78 1.52 -13.39 8.01
N GLY A 79 1.01 -13.65 6.81
CA GLY A 79 -0.09 -12.91 6.22
C GLY A 79 -1.23 -13.83 5.80
N SER A 80 -2.46 -13.33 5.89
CA SER A 80 -3.65 -14.04 5.43
C SER A 80 -4.62 -13.06 4.79
N VAL A 81 -5.30 -13.51 3.74
CA VAL A 81 -6.37 -12.75 3.09
C VAL A 81 -7.69 -13.34 3.57
N LEU A 82 -8.53 -12.51 4.17
CA LEU A 82 -9.83 -12.89 4.70
C LEU A 82 -10.91 -12.24 3.85
N GLN A 83 -12.05 -12.93 3.69
CA GLN A 83 -13.21 -12.40 3.00
C GLN A 83 -14.30 -12.00 3.98
N GLY A 84 -15.03 -10.93 3.66
CA GLY A 84 -16.13 -10.42 4.47
C GLY A 84 -15.69 -9.38 5.51
N ASP A 85 -16.56 -9.09 6.48
CA ASP A 85 -16.37 -8.00 7.43
C ASP A 85 -15.56 -8.45 8.67
N PHE A 86 -14.30 -8.77 8.44
CA PHE A 86 -13.37 -9.14 9.51
C PHE A 86 -13.17 -7.99 10.52
N ASP A 87 -13.27 -6.74 10.06
CA ASP A 87 -13.18 -5.56 10.90
C ASP A 87 -14.31 -5.51 11.94
N ALA A 88 -15.54 -5.83 11.55
CA ALA A 88 -16.63 -5.95 12.51
C ALA A 88 -16.34 -7.04 13.56
N MET A 89 -15.74 -8.17 13.15
CA MET A 89 -15.34 -9.21 14.11
C MET A 89 -14.24 -8.73 15.06
N LEU A 90 -13.21 -8.04 14.55
CA LEU A 90 -12.15 -7.43 15.38
C LEU A 90 -12.74 -6.47 16.40
N ASN A 91 -13.65 -5.61 15.95
CA ASN A 91 -14.24 -4.55 16.74
C ASN A 91 -15.42 -5.01 17.61
N THR A 92 -15.90 -6.25 17.53
CA THR A 92 -17.04 -6.70 18.37
C THR A 92 -16.76 -7.96 19.17
N LYS A 93 -15.93 -8.86 18.65
CA LYS A 93 -15.65 -10.16 19.27
C LYS A 93 -14.22 -10.29 19.79
N LEU A 94 -13.27 -9.56 19.18
CA LEU A 94 -11.84 -9.67 19.50
C LEU A 94 -11.26 -8.42 20.19
N GLN A 95 -12.12 -7.50 20.67
CA GLN A 95 -11.67 -6.28 21.36
C GLN A 95 -10.85 -6.59 22.62
N SER A 96 -11.12 -7.72 23.28
CA SER A 96 -10.34 -8.15 24.44
C SER A 96 -8.92 -8.54 24.04
N LEU A 97 -8.70 -9.08 22.83
CA LEU A 97 -7.40 -9.55 22.35
C LEU A 97 -6.61 -8.48 21.61
N TRP A 98 -7.29 -7.58 20.91
CA TRP A 98 -6.68 -6.60 20.01
C TRP A 98 -7.19 -5.18 20.31
N LEU A 99 -6.25 -4.30 20.62
CA LEU A 99 -6.50 -2.89 20.87
C LEU A 99 -6.18 -2.09 19.62
N HIS A 100 -7.17 -1.41 19.04
CA HIS A 100 -6.95 -0.51 17.92
C HIS A 100 -6.03 0.64 18.34
N ARG A 101 -5.00 0.92 17.54
CA ARG A 101 -4.01 1.97 17.80
C ARG A 101 -4.03 3.08 16.77
N GLN A 102 -4.19 2.72 15.50
CA GLN A 102 -3.97 3.67 14.42
C GLN A 102 -4.83 3.32 13.22
N THR A 103 -5.36 4.34 12.55
CA THR A 103 -5.95 4.23 11.22
C THR A 103 -5.25 5.21 10.30
N ILE A 104 -4.73 4.70 9.19
CA ILE A 104 -4.16 5.45 8.08
C ILE A 104 -5.05 5.22 6.87
N LYS A 105 -5.40 6.30 6.16
CA LYS A 105 -6.20 6.25 4.94
C LYS A 105 -5.43 6.86 3.79
N GLY A 106 -5.42 6.18 2.66
CA GLY A 106 -4.96 6.73 1.39
C GLY A 106 -6.15 7.05 0.51
N GLU A 107 -6.17 8.24 -0.06
CA GLU A 107 -7.20 8.67 -1.02
C GLU A 107 -6.56 9.35 -2.22
N GLY A 108 -6.94 8.93 -3.43
CA GLY A 108 -6.40 9.49 -4.65
C GLY A 108 -6.98 8.87 -5.92
N ASN A 109 -6.14 8.75 -6.94
CA ASN A 109 -6.54 8.29 -8.28
C ASN A 109 -5.57 7.24 -8.82
N ALA A 110 -6.11 6.39 -9.69
CA ALA A 110 -5.35 5.40 -10.44
C ALA A 110 -5.30 5.75 -11.92
N TYR A 111 -4.17 5.41 -12.55
CA TYR A 111 -3.86 5.69 -13.95
C TYR A 111 -3.20 4.49 -14.58
N GLU A 112 -3.44 4.32 -15.87
CA GLU A 112 -2.80 3.36 -16.72
C GLU A 112 -1.88 4.08 -17.71
N LEU A 113 -0.64 3.62 -17.81
CA LEU A 113 0.41 4.13 -18.68
C LEU A 113 0.85 3.01 -19.64
N ASN A 114 1.40 3.41 -20.78
CA ASN A 114 1.96 2.49 -21.79
C ASN A 114 1.00 1.36 -22.23
N GLY A 115 -0.30 1.65 -22.31
CA GLY A 115 -1.31 0.68 -22.75
C GLY A 115 -1.50 -0.52 -21.81
N GLY A 116 -1.26 -0.34 -20.51
CA GLY A 116 -1.55 -1.34 -19.47
C GLY A 116 -0.33 -1.97 -18.82
N GLU A 117 0.86 -1.70 -19.38
CA GLU A 117 2.12 -2.20 -18.84
C GLU A 117 2.40 -1.62 -17.44
N ILE A 118 2.04 -0.35 -17.19
CA ILE A 118 2.24 0.28 -15.89
C ILE A 118 0.92 0.86 -15.38
N VAL A 119 0.56 0.50 -14.16
CA VAL A 119 -0.55 1.10 -13.42
C VAL A 119 0.01 1.91 -12.26
N LEU A 120 -0.28 3.20 -12.25
CA LEU A 120 0.21 4.15 -11.27
C LEU A 120 -0.96 4.60 -10.38
N ARG A 121 -0.83 4.46 -9.07
CA ARG A 121 -1.85 4.86 -8.10
C ARG A 121 -1.24 5.85 -7.15
N VAL A 122 -1.83 7.04 -7.11
CA VAL A 122 -1.27 8.19 -6.39
C VAL A 122 -2.32 8.70 -5.44
N GLY A 123 -1.96 8.90 -4.18
CA GLY A 123 -2.89 9.49 -3.22
C GLY A 123 -2.26 10.09 -1.99
N ASN A 124 -3.04 10.97 -1.37
CA ASN A 124 -2.73 11.58 -0.09
C ASN A 124 -2.91 10.55 1.03
N ILE A 125 -1.98 10.54 1.97
CA ILE A 125 -2.06 9.72 3.19
C ILE A 125 -2.52 10.58 4.35
N PHE A 126 -3.52 10.11 5.07
CA PHE A 126 -4.06 10.73 6.27
C PHE A 126 -3.91 9.78 7.46
N LEU A 127 -3.27 10.25 8.52
CA LEU A 127 -3.27 9.59 9.82
C LEU A 127 -4.33 10.24 10.69
N GLN A 128 -5.39 9.50 11.03
CA GLN A 128 -6.48 10.01 11.88
C GLN A 128 -7.02 11.37 11.38
N GLY A 129 -7.14 11.54 10.07
CA GLY A 129 -7.61 12.77 9.42
C GLY A 129 -6.55 13.86 9.24
N THR A 130 -5.35 13.71 9.80
CA THR A 130 -4.23 14.63 9.58
C THR A 130 -3.39 14.15 8.40
N PHE A 131 -3.17 15.03 7.42
CA PHE A 131 -2.31 14.74 6.28
C PHE A 131 -0.88 14.42 6.72
N LYS A 132 -0.28 13.37 6.12
CA LYS A 132 1.08 12.89 6.42
C LYS A 132 2.02 12.87 5.23
N GLY A 133 1.50 12.82 4.01
CA GLY A 133 2.34 12.80 2.83
C GLY A 133 1.64 12.16 1.64
N LEU A 134 2.43 11.81 0.65
CA LEU A 134 2.01 11.20 -0.61
C LEU A 134 2.46 9.74 -0.65
N LEU A 135 1.55 8.84 -1.03
CA LEU A 135 1.88 7.49 -1.44
C LEU A 135 1.73 7.35 -2.94
N VAL A 136 2.73 6.74 -3.57
CA VAL A 136 2.64 6.25 -4.95
C VAL A 136 2.85 4.75 -4.96
N GLU A 137 1.86 4.03 -5.44
CA GLU A 137 1.96 2.61 -5.80
C GLU A 137 2.16 2.49 -7.30
N VAL A 138 3.10 1.65 -7.71
CA VAL A 138 3.46 1.43 -9.11
C VAL A 138 3.39 -0.07 -9.37
N GLU A 139 2.43 -0.50 -10.17
CA GLU A 139 2.25 -1.88 -10.59
C GLU A 139 2.74 -2.02 -12.03
N TYR A 140 3.68 -2.94 -12.25
CA TYR A 140 4.17 -3.34 -13.56
C TYR A 140 3.53 -4.67 -13.95
N ASN A 141 2.90 -4.68 -15.11
CA ASN A 141 2.32 -5.85 -15.74
C ASN A 141 3.23 -6.26 -16.90
N SER A 142 4.08 -7.25 -16.68
CA SER A 142 4.81 -7.90 -17.77
C SER A 142 3.84 -8.80 -18.53
N ASN A 143 3.57 -8.46 -19.79
CA ASN A 143 2.85 -9.32 -20.73
C ASN A 143 3.69 -10.52 -21.18
N ASP A 144 5.02 -10.38 -21.13
CA ASP A 144 5.94 -11.46 -21.40
C ASP A 144 6.14 -12.31 -20.14
N ASP A 145 6.06 -13.63 -20.32
CA ASP A 145 6.23 -14.67 -19.28
C ASP A 145 7.72 -14.89 -18.92
N GLU A 146 8.61 -14.04 -19.42
CA GLU A 146 10.02 -14.05 -19.04
C GLU A 146 10.15 -13.58 -17.58
N SER A 147 10.80 -14.41 -16.76
CA SER A 147 11.18 -14.06 -15.39
C SER A 147 12.26 -12.98 -15.43
N LEU A 148 11.83 -11.72 -15.48
CA LEU A 148 12.74 -10.57 -15.36
C LEU A 148 13.27 -10.47 -13.93
N ASP A 149 14.56 -10.21 -13.80
CA ASP A 149 15.18 -9.94 -12.50
C ASP A 149 14.52 -8.72 -11.84
N PRO A 150 14.31 -8.71 -10.51
CA PRO A 150 13.67 -7.60 -9.80
C PRO A 150 14.31 -6.24 -10.07
N GLU A 151 15.64 -6.20 -10.23
CA GLU A 151 16.38 -4.98 -10.56
C GLU A 151 16.03 -4.42 -11.95
N SER A 152 15.86 -5.31 -12.93
CA SER A 152 15.43 -4.91 -14.29
C SER A 152 14.02 -4.31 -14.26
N ILE A 153 13.11 -4.90 -13.47
CA ILE A 153 11.75 -4.38 -13.27
C ILE A 153 11.79 -2.99 -12.63
N ILE A 154 12.59 -2.80 -11.57
CA ILE A 154 12.77 -1.49 -10.92
C ILE A 154 13.30 -0.46 -11.91
N ASN A 155 14.28 -0.83 -12.74
CA ASN A 155 14.84 0.09 -13.74
C ASN A 155 13.78 0.53 -14.76
N LYS A 156 13.01 -0.41 -15.32
CA LYS A 156 11.90 -0.11 -16.24
C LYS A 156 10.83 0.79 -15.60
N MET A 157 10.45 0.49 -14.36
CA MET A 157 9.53 1.34 -13.60
C MET A 157 10.12 2.75 -13.44
N ASN A 158 11.39 2.86 -13.03
CA ASN A 158 12.07 4.14 -12.80
C ASN A 158 12.25 4.97 -14.08
N GLU A 159 12.47 4.35 -15.23
CA GLU A 159 12.52 5.05 -16.54
C GLU A 159 11.20 5.77 -16.83
N THR A 160 10.07 5.14 -16.52
CA THR A 160 8.74 5.75 -16.70
C THR A 160 8.47 6.80 -15.61
N LEU A 161 8.83 6.50 -14.36
CA LEU A 161 8.62 7.38 -13.21
C LEU A 161 9.49 8.65 -13.24
N ALA A 162 10.63 8.61 -13.91
CA ALA A 162 11.54 9.74 -14.06
C ALA A 162 10.84 10.96 -14.69
N GLN A 163 9.87 10.74 -15.58
CA GLN A 163 9.08 11.82 -16.21
C GLN A 163 8.26 12.61 -15.18
N PHE A 164 7.93 11.99 -14.05
CA PHE A 164 7.14 12.58 -12.97
C PHE A 164 8.01 13.00 -11.77
N ASN A 165 9.34 12.98 -11.91
CA ASN A 165 10.30 13.14 -10.80
C ASN A 165 10.05 12.16 -9.64
N LEU A 166 9.59 10.95 -9.97
CA LEU A 166 9.40 9.86 -9.03
C LEU A 166 10.49 8.80 -9.25
N ALA A 167 10.90 8.15 -8.17
CA ALA A 167 11.81 7.02 -8.25
C ALA A 167 11.53 6.05 -7.10
N ILE A 168 11.44 4.76 -7.43
CA ILE A 168 11.43 3.70 -6.45
C ILE A 168 12.85 3.62 -5.86
N PRO A 169 13.00 3.75 -4.53
CA PRO A 169 14.31 3.65 -3.90
C PRO A 169 14.95 2.29 -4.22
N PRO A 170 16.28 2.22 -4.45
CA PRO A 170 16.96 0.96 -4.72
C PRO A 170 16.89 -0.04 -3.54
N THR A 171 16.56 0.44 -2.34
CA THR A 171 16.34 -0.38 -1.14
C THR A 171 14.89 -0.84 -0.96
N ALA A 172 13.99 -0.44 -1.87
CA ALA A 172 12.61 -0.89 -1.86
C ALA A 172 12.53 -2.30 -2.45
N LYS A 173 11.81 -3.18 -1.75
CA LYS A 173 11.49 -4.50 -2.28
C LYS A 173 10.22 -4.41 -3.11
N LEU A 174 10.13 -5.20 -4.18
CA LEU A 174 8.91 -5.37 -4.96
C LEU A 174 8.02 -6.45 -4.33
N GLY A 175 6.71 -6.27 -4.46
CA GLY A 175 5.72 -7.31 -4.18
C GLY A 175 5.31 -8.01 -5.46
N PHE A 176 5.31 -9.36 -5.48
CA PHE A 176 4.94 -10.15 -6.66
C PHE A 176 3.57 -10.83 -6.52
N SER A 177 3.00 -10.79 -5.33
CA SER A 177 1.64 -11.23 -5.02
C SER A 177 0.85 -10.15 -4.31
N LYS A 178 -0.48 -10.35 -4.19
CA LYS A 178 -1.33 -9.44 -3.40
C LYS A 178 -0.86 -9.35 -1.94
N LEU A 179 -0.41 -10.47 -1.36
CA LEU A 179 0.05 -10.53 0.03
C LEU A 179 1.41 -9.84 0.19
N ASP A 180 2.32 -10.02 -0.77
CA ASP A 180 3.60 -9.33 -0.74
C ASP A 180 3.41 -7.82 -0.86
N THR A 181 2.47 -7.40 -1.71
CA THR A 181 2.08 -5.99 -1.84
C THR A 181 1.60 -5.44 -0.50
N ALA A 182 0.72 -6.16 0.21
CA ALA A 182 0.29 -5.77 1.55
C ALA A 182 1.48 -5.63 2.53
N TRP A 183 2.45 -6.54 2.49
CA TRP A 183 3.69 -6.40 3.26
C TRP A 183 4.52 -5.19 2.86
N ARG A 184 4.60 -4.86 1.55
CA ARG A 184 5.29 -3.65 1.09
C ARG A 184 4.63 -2.39 1.67
N TYR A 185 3.30 -2.35 1.80
CA TYR A 185 2.60 -1.25 2.47
C TYR A 185 3.02 -1.11 3.93
N VAL A 186 3.03 -2.21 4.68
CA VAL A 186 3.47 -2.22 6.09
C VAL A 186 4.90 -1.71 6.22
N ASP A 187 5.82 -2.23 5.40
CA ASP A 187 7.23 -1.85 5.43
C ASP A 187 7.44 -0.39 5.05
N THR A 188 6.70 0.12 4.05
CA THR A 188 6.83 1.50 3.58
C THR A 188 6.21 2.50 4.55
N ILE A 189 5.09 2.17 5.19
CA ILE A 189 4.38 3.08 6.13
C ILE A 189 5.05 3.14 7.50
N ASN A 190 5.69 2.05 7.95
CA ASN A 190 6.34 1.99 9.26
C ASN A 190 7.82 2.44 9.24
N ARG A 191 8.36 2.82 8.06
CA ARG A 191 9.69 3.44 7.92
C ARG A 191 9.65 4.90 8.35
#